data_AF-A0AAD1MUX2-F1
#
_entry.id   AF-A0AAD1MUX2-F1
#
_cell.length_a   1.000
_cell.length_b   1.000
_cell.length_c   1.000
_cell.angle_alpha   90.00
_cell.angle_beta   90.00
_cell.angle_gamma   90.00
#
_symmetry.space_group_name_H-M   'P 1'
#
loop_
_entity.id
_entity.type
_entity.pdbx_description
1 polymer ?
#
loop_
_entity_poly.entity_id
_entity_poly.type
_entity_poly.pdbx_seq_one_letter_code
_entity_poly.pdbx_strand_id
1 'polypeptide(L)' 'MSQPNDPPAKPVDATQATDEQRETQEQLDDQHGDSDAPGAHQSRHGVADET' A
#
# COMPACT_ATOMS: atom_id res chain seq x y z
N MET A 1 -16.41 11.08 -20.95
CA MET A 1 -14.95 10.92 -20.93
C MET A 1 -14.66 9.44 -20.64
N SER A 2 -14.38 8.62 -21.65
CA SER A 2 -13.94 7.24 -21.40
C SER A 2 -12.45 7.28 -21.09
N GLN A 3 -12.06 7.07 -19.83
CA GLN A 3 -10.67 6.79 -19.52
C GLN A 3 -10.35 5.38 -20.00
N PRO A 4 -9.35 5.19 -20.86
CA PRO A 4 -8.89 3.86 -21.20
C PRO A 4 -8.41 3.16 -19.93
N ASN A 5 -9.11 2.08 -19.56
CA ASN A 5 -8.79 1.26 -18.40
C ASN A 5 -7.78 0.18 -18.80
N ASP A 6 -6.67 0.59 -19.44
CA ASP A 6 -5.57 -0.31 -19.75
C ASP A 6 -4.59 -0.22 -18.58
N PRO A 7 -4.54 -1.23 -17.69
CA PRO A 7 -3.61 -1.23 -16.59
C PRO A 7 -2.17 -1.32 -17.12
N PRO A 8 -1.18 -0.77 -16.39
CA PRO A 8 0.22 -0.87 -16.79
C PRO A 8 0.65 -2.33 -16.99
N ALA A 9 1.66 -2.52 -17.83
CA ALA A 9 2.22 -3.84 -18.11
C ALA A 9 2.61 -4.54 -16.81
N LYS A 10 2.19 -5.80 -16.65
CA LYS A 10 2.52 -6.59 -15.47
C LYS A 10 4.05 -6.75 -15.37
N PRO A 11 4.62 -6.71 -14.16
CA PRO A 11 6.04 -6.95 -13.98
C PRO A 11 6.40 -8.37 -14.41
N VAL A 12 7.61 -8.53 -14.96
CA VAL A 12 8.14 -9.83 -15.39
C VAL A 12 8.28 -10.79 -14.21
N ASP A 13 8.56 -10.23 -13.03
CA ASP A 13 8.59 -10.92 -11.74
C ASP A 13 7.48 -10.35 -10.84
N ALA A 14 6.55 -11.19 -10.40
CA ALA A 14 5.45 -10.79 -9.52
C ALA A 14 5.89 -10.38 -8.11
N THR A 15 7.15 -10.62 -7.74
CA THR A 15 7.74 -10.13 -6.48
C THR A 15 8.29 -8.71 -6.60
N GLN A 16 8.38 -8.17 -7.83
CA GLN A 16 8.93 -6.84 -8.09
C GLN A 16 7.82 -5.83 -8.37
N ALA A 17 7.90 -4.67 -7.71
CA ALA A 17 7.09 -3.49 -8.04
C ALA A 17 7.62 -2.83 -9.32
N THR A 18 6.73 -2.22 -10.11
CA THR A 18 7.15 -1.34 -11.23
C THR A 18 7.84 -0.09 -10.69
N ASP A 19 8.54 0.64 -11.55
CA ASP A 19 9.26 1.85 -11.13
C ASP A 19 8.30 2.92 -10.59
N GLU A 20 7.13 3.10 -11.21
CA GLU A 20 6.10 4.03 -10.74
C GLU A 20 5.51 3.60 -9.39
N GLN A 21 5.33 2.29 -9.18
CA GLN A 21 4.87 1.75 -7.91
C GLN A 21 5.91 1.93 -6.81
N ARG A 22 7.20 1.82 -7.14
CA ARG A 22 8.31 2.03 -6.20
C ARG A 22 8.39 3.49 -5.77
N GLU A 23 8.35 4.42 -6.71
CA GLU A 23 8.33 5.86 -6.39
C GLU A 23 7.11 6.25 -5.57
N THR A 24 5.95 5.63 -5.84
CA THR A 24 4.73 5.84 -5.04
C THR A 24 4.91 5.27 -3.64
N GLN A 25 5.50 4.08 -3.51
CA GLN A 25 5.74 3.44 -2.21
C GLN A 25 6.72 4.25 -1.37
N GLU A 26 7.79 4.76 -1.95
CA GLU A 26 8.76 5.64 -1.26
C GLU A 26 8.06 6.89 -0.69
N GLN A 27 7.17 7.51 -1.46
CA GLN A 27 6.36 8.65 -0.99
C GLN A 27 5.38 8.29 0.13
N LEU A 28 4.83 7.07 0.13
CA LEU A 28 3.95 6.58 1.20
C LEU A 28 4.73 6.19 2.46
N ASP A 29 5.95 5.68 2.28
CA ASP A 29 6.84 5.28 3.37
C ASP A 29 7.37 6.50 4.13
N ASP A 30 7.65 7.59 3.43
CA ASP A 30 8.02 8.87 4.05
C ASP A 30 6.85 9.52 4.83
N GLN A 31 5.60 9.10 4.57
CA GLN A 31 4.40 9.55 5.30
C GLN A 31 4.16 8.80 6.62
N HIS A 32 5.07 7.92 7.07
CA HIS A 32 4.94 7.12 8.31
C HIS A 32 4.88 7.93 9.62
N GLY A 33 4.89 9.27 9.56
CA GLY A 33 4.50 10.15 10.66
C GLY A 33 2.99 10.34 10.83
N ASP A 34 2.17 9.71 10.00
CA ASP A 34 0.71 9.84 10.05
C ASP A 34 0.12 9.01 11.20
N SER A 35 -0.19 9.69 12.31
CA SER A 35 -0.87 9.08 13.46
C SER A 35 -2.29 8.62 13.14
N ASP A 36 -2.90 9.07 12.04
CA ASP A 36 -4.22 8.64 11.56
C ASP A 36 -4.13 7.50 10.51
N ALA A 37 -2.92 6.97 10.24
CA ALA A 37 -2.77 5.87 9.30
C ALA A 37 -3.63 4.66 9.73
N PRO A 38 -4.23 3.93 8.77
CA PRO A 38 -5.02 2.74 9.08
C PRO A 38 -4.11 1.68 9.73
N GLY A 39 -4.24 1.52 11.05
CA GLY A 39 -3.37 0.67 11.87
C GLY A 39 -2.61 1.41 12.97
N ALA A 40 -2.48 2.73 12.89
CA ALA A 40 -1.77 3.56 13.88
C ALA A 40 -2.41 3.50 15.29
N HIS A 41 -3.72 3.29 15.35
CA HIS A 41 -4.46 3.10 16.61
C HIS A 41 -4.81 1.64 16.90
N GLN A 42 -4.43 0.69 16.03
CA GLN A 42 -4.72 -0.72 16.23
C GLN A 42 -3.73 -1.32 17.23
N SER A 43 -4.10 -1.35 18.51
CA SER A 43 -3.38 -2.10 19.53
C SER A 43 -3.66 -3.59 19.37
N ARG A 44 -2.60 -4.42 19.46
CA ARG A 44 -2.69 -5.90 19.46
C ARG A 44 -3.58 -6.46 20.59
N HIS A 45 -3.94 -5.63 21.57
CA HIS A 45 -4.86 -5.96 22.66
C HIS A 45 -6.34 -5.71 22.32
N GLY A 46 -6.65 -5.07 21.19
CA GLY A 46 -8.03 -4.82 20.73
C GLY A 46 -8.54 -5.84 19.72
N VAL A 47 -7.68 -6.76 19.27
CA VAL A 47 -8.09 -7.89 18.44
C VAL A 47 -8.58 -8.98 19.39
N ALA A 48 -9.81 -9.45 19.20
CA ALA A 48 -10.31 -10.58 19.95
C ALA A 48 -9.41 -11.79 19.64
N ASP A 49 -8.89 -12.45 20.67
CA ASP A 49 -8.19 -13.72 20.51
C ASP A 49 -9.24 -14.74 20.05
N GLU A 50 -9.21 -15.09 18.77
CA GLU A 50 -10.16 -16.02 18.18
C GLU A 50 -9.82 -17.44 18.67
N THR A 51 -10.65 -17.97 19.59
CA THR A 51 -10.61 -19.35 20.12
C THR A 51 -11.60 -20.25 19.41
#